data_AF-A0A962EBF4-F1
#
_entry.id   AF-A0A962EBF4-F1
#
_cell.length_a   1.000
_cell.length_b   1.000
_cell.length_c   1.000
_cell.angle_alpha   90.00
_cell.angle_beta   90.00
_cell.angle_gamma   90.00
#
_symmetry.space_group_name_H-M   'P 1'
#
loop_
_entity.id
_entity.type
_entity.pdbx_description
1 polymer ?
#
loop_
_entity_poly.entity_id
_entity_poly.type
_entity_poly.pdbx_seq_one_letter_code
_entity_poly.pdbx_strand_id
1 'polypeptide(L)'
;IEGIDHPKVLSYVDVLAGNAEVGRRVALIGAGGIGFDIAEYLVQEQPSPTVNPPEWLAEWGIDPELQARSGIEGVKPAPTPPEREVWLLQRSEGKPGKRLNKTSGWVHRATLAAKRVKMQGGVEYQRIDDNGLHVLIDGRPQTLAVDHVVICAGQTPNRELADALAECALPVHVIGGADVAAELDAKRAIDQATRLAATL
;
A
#
# COMPACT_ATOMS: atom_id res chain seq x y z
N ILE A 1 -7.03 8.38 16.19
CA ILE A 1 -5.88 9.30 16.03
C ILE A 1 -6.46 10.69 16.15
N GLU A 2 -5.96 11.52 17.06
CA GLU A 2 -6.42 12.91 17.16
C GLU A 2 -6.05 13.68 15.87
N GLY A 3 -6.95 14.53 15.37
CA GLY A 3 -6.72 15.27 14.13
C GLY A 3 -6.84 14.41 12.85
N ILE A 4 -7.58 13.30 12.89
CA ILE A 4 -7.79 12.46 11.70
C ILE A 4 -8.50 13.18 10.55
N ASP A 5 -9.29 14.21 10.86
CA ASP A 5 -9.97 15.05 9.87
C ASP A 5 -9.13 16.28 9.44
N HIS A 6 -7.84 16.31 9.81
CA HIS A 6 -6.94 17.40 9.43
C HIS A 6 -6.75 17.44 7.89
N PRO A 7 -6.62 18.62 7.24
CA PRO A 7 -6.46 18.73 5.78
C PRO A 7 -5.27 17.99 5.15
N LYS A 8 -4.32 17.54 5.98
CA LYS A 8 -3.18 16.72 5.52
C LYS A 8 -3.55 15.26 5.33
N VAL A 9 -4.69 14.81 5.86
CA VAL A 9 -5.11 13.42 5.84
C VAL A 9 -5.87 13.15 4.55
N LEU A 10 -5.40 12.13 3.81
CA LEU A 10 -6.00 11.67 2.57
C LEU A 10 -6.41 10.19 2.69
N SER A 11 -7.50 9.81 2.03
CA SER A 11 -7.82 8.39 1.86
C SER A 11 -6.99 7.81 0.71
N TYR A 12 -6.61 6.54 0.80
CA TYR A 12 -5.94 5.86 -0.32
C TYR A 12 -6.81 5.81 -1.59
N VAL A 13 -8.14 5.87 -1.43
CA VAL A 13 -9.11 5.90 -2.53
C VAL A 13 -8.99 7.22 -3.30
N ASP A 14 -8.96 8.35 -2.60
CA ASP A 14 -8.85 9.67 -3.24
C ASP A 14 -7.51 9.85 -3.95
N VAL A 15 -6.43 9.33 -3.35
CA VAL A 15 -5.10 9.33 -3.97
C VAL A 15 -5.10 8.53 -5.28
N LEU A 16 -5.62 7.30 -5.27
CA LEU A 16 -5.65 6.47 -6.49
C LEU A 16 -6.65 6.93 -7.54
N ALA A 17 -7.77 7.52 -7.11
CA ALA A 17 -8.77 8.08 -8.02
C ALA A 17 -8.31 9.39 -8.68
N GLY A 18 -7.20 9.98 -8.22
CA GLY A 18 -6.73 11.29 -8.69
C GLY A 18 -7.56 12.46 -8.18
N ASN A 19 -8.32 12.27 -7.09
CA ASN A 19 -9.14 13.31 -6.47
C ASN A 19 -8.35 14.21 -5.51
N ALA A 20 -7.09 13.86 -5.20
CA ALA A 20 -6.24 14.60 -4.29
C ALA A 20 -4.81 14.71 -4.80
N GLU A 21 -4.23 15.91 -4.72
CA GLU A 21 -2.81 16.13 -4.99
C GLU A 21 -1.95 15.73 -3.79
N VAL A 22 -0.93 14.91 -4.03
CA VAL A 22 -0.04 14.42 -2.96
C VAL A 22 1.31 15.12 -3.02
N GLY A 23 1.64 15.80 -1.92
CA GLY A 23 2.92 16.50 -1.70
C GLY A 23 4.17 15.62 -1.72
N ARG A 24 5.34 16.22 -1.44
CA ARG A 24 6.66 15.59 -1.60
C ARG A 24 7.01 14.62 -0.48
N ARG A 25 6.56 14.88 0.75
CA ARG A 25 6.81 14.03 1.93
C ARG A 25 5.51 13.43 2.41
N VAL A 26 5.43 12.11 2.50
CA VAL A 26 4.18 11.38 2.75
C VAL A 26 4.36 10.32 3.82
N ALA A 27 3.49 10.29 4.82
CA ALA A 27 3.39 9.17 5.75
C ALA A 27 2.19 8.29 5.41
N LEU A 28 2.39 6.98 5.35
CA LEU A 28 1.34 5.99 5.12
C LEU A 28 1.04 5.27 6.43
N ILE A 29 -0.23 5.32 6.87
CA ILE A 29 -0.71 4.59 8.03
C ILE A 29 -1.33 3.28 7.56
N GLY A 30 -0.61 2.17 7.77
CA GLY A 30 -1.01 0.83 7.36
C GLY A 30 -0.05 0.25 6.33
N ALA A 31 0.63 -0.84 6.66
CA ALA A 31 1.61 -1.52 5.81
C ALA A 31 1.16 -2.92 5.36
N GLY A 32 -0.15 -3.06 5.08
CA GLY A 32 -0.71 -4.21 4.36
C GLY A 32 -0.57 -4.05 2.84
N GLY A 33 -1.28 -4.87 2.05
CA GLY A 33 -1.23 -4.83 0.58
C GLY A 33 -1.46 -3.42 0.01
N ILE A 34 -2.58 -2.79 0.37
CA ILE A 34 -2.91 -1.41 -0.03
C ILE A 34 -1.79 -0.42 0.31
N GLY A 35 -1.21 -0.53 1.51
CA GLY A 35 -0.12 0.35 1.93
C GLY A 35 1.14 0.22 1.07
N PHE A 36 1.48 -1.00 0.67
CA PHE A 36 2.60 -1.26 -0.25
C PHE A 36 2.30 -0.75 -1.65
N ASP A 37 1.10 -0.99 -2.17
CA ASP A 37 0.71 -0.53 -3.51
C ASP A 37 0.71 1.00 -3.60
N ILE A 38 0.19 1.68 -2.58
CA ILE A 38 0.24 3.15 -2.48
C ILE A 38 1.68 3.65 -2.36
N ALA A 39 2.52 2.98 -1.57
CA ALA A 39 3.93 3.36 -1.47
C ALA A 39 4.63 3.27 -2.82
N GLU A 40 4.41 2.19 -3.58
CA GLU A 40 4.97 2.02 -4.93
C GLU A 40 4.45 3.08 -5.87
N TYR A 41 3.13 3.30 -5.89
CA TYR A 41 2.51 4.34 -6.69
C TYR A 41 3.12 5.74 -6.45
N LEU A 42 3.36 6.10 -5.18
CA LEU A 42 3.84 7.42 -4.81
C LEU A 42 5.33 7.68 -5.09
N VAL A 43 6.16 6.63 -5.11
CA VAL A 43 7.61 6.75 -5.36
C VAL A 43 7.98 6.52 -6.82
N GLN A 44 7.07 5.96 -7.62
CA GLN A 44 7.33 5.55 -8.98
C GLN A 44 7.14 6.70 -9.97
N GLU A 45 8.19 6.98 -10.73
CA GLU A 45 8.11 7.87 -11.90
C GLU A 45 7.33 7.20 -13.03
N GLN A 46 6.50 7.97 -13.72
CA GLN A 46 5.72 7.50 -14.87
C GLN A 46 6.43 7.84 -16.19
N PRO A 47 6.51 6.90 -17.16
CA PRO A 47 5.94 5.55 -17.14
C PRO A 47 6.74 4.57 -16.26
N SER A 48 6.05 3.55 -15.73
CA SER A 48 6.68 2.50 -14.91
C SER A 48 7.70 1.66 -15.70
N PRO A 49 8.86 1.29 -15.11
CA PRO A 49 9.80 0.32 -15.68
C PRO A 49 9.17 -1.02 -16.06
N THR A 50 8.03 -1.39 -15.47
CA THR A 50 7.30 -2.62 -15.83
C THR A 50 6.89 -2.68 -17.30
N VAL A 51 6.81 -1.54 -17.99
CA VAL A 51 6.55 -1.45 -19.44
C VAL A 51 7.77 -1.00 -20.25
N ASN A 52 8.94 -0.87 -19.61
CA ASN A 52 10.20 -0.46 -20.21
C ASN A 52 11.32 -1.45 -19.84
N PRO A 53 11.52 -2.52 -20.64
CA PRO A 53 12.48 -3.58 -20.31
C PRO A 53 13.91 -3.09 -20.05
N PRO A 54 14.50 -2.17 -20.85
CA PRO A 54 15.82 -1.60 -20.55
C PRO A 54 15.93 -0.98 -19.15
N GLU A 55 14.95 -0.18 -18.74
CA GLU A 55 14.94 0.45 -17.42
C GLU A 55 14.76 -0.58 -16.30
N TRP A 56 13.88 -1.56 -16.51
CA TRP A 56 13.69 -2.64 -15.55
C TRP A 56 14.97 -3.46 -15.35
N LEU A 57 15.68 -3.82 -16.42
CA LEU A 57 16.96 -4.53 -16.32
C LEU A 57 18.00 -3.72 -15.55
N ALA A 58 18.10 -2.41 -15.82
CA ALA A 58 19.01 -1.51 -15.10
C ALA A 58 18.65 -1.39 -13.61
N GLU A 59 17.36 -1.26 -13.29
CA GLU A 59 16.87 -1.18 -11.91
C GLU A 59 17.26 -2.42 -11.10
N TRP A 60 17.18 -3.61 -11.72
CA TRP A 60 17.52 -4.88 -11.08
C TRP A 60 18.99 -5.31 -11.22
N GLY A 61 19.80 -4.56 -11.97
CA GLY A 61 21.22 -4.84 -12.17
C GLY A 61 21.46 -6.09 -13.03
N ILE A 62 20.70 -6.24 -14.11
CA ILE A 62 20.80 -7.35 -15.06
C ILE A 62 21.50 -6.87 -16.32
N ASP A 63 22.48 -7.64 -16.79
CA ASP A 63 23.17 -7.42 -18.06
C ASP A 63 22.24 -7.71 -19.24
N PRO A 64 21.87 -6.69 -20.05
CA PRO A 64 21.02 -6.90 -21.23
C PRO A 64 21.71 -7.73 -22.33
N GLU A 65 23.04 -7.79 -22.37
CA GLU A 65 23.81 -8.52 -23.39
C GLU A 65 24.19 -9.94 -22.96
N LEU A 66 23.91 -10.31 -21.70
CA LEU A 66 24.21 -11.61 -21.09
C LEU A 66 25.69 -12.04 -21.23
N GLN A 67 26.61 -11.07 -21.24
CA GLN A 67 28.06 -11.30 -21.25
C GLN A 67 28.61 -11.52 -19.83
N ALA A 68 28.01 -10.85 -18.84
CA ALA A 68 28.30 -11.06 -17.43
C ALA A 68 27.94 -12.50 -17.03
N ARG A 69 28.77 -13.11 -16.17
CA ARG A 69 28.46 -14.43 -15.63
C ARG A 69 27.11 -14.41 -14.93
N SER A 70 26.26 -15.36 -15.30
CA SER A 70 24.86 -15.43 -14.83
C SER A 70 24.04 -14.15 -15.08
N GLY A 71 24.49 -13.28 -15.98
CA GLY A 71 23.85 -12.00 -16.31
C GLY A 71 23.91 -10.93 -15.22
N ILE A 72 24.72 -11.09 -14.17
CA ILE A 72 24.74 -10.17 -13.02
C ILE A 72 26.14 -9.87 -12.45
N GLU A 73 27.17 -10.65 -12.79
CA GLU A 73 28.50 -10.45 -12.23
C GLU A 73 29.08 -9.08 -12.64
N GLY A 74 29.37 -8.23 -11.65
CA GLY A 74 29.89 -6.88 -11.87
C GLY A 74 28.84 -5.82 -12.24
N VAL A 75 27.59 -6.20 -12.50
CA VAL A 75 26.49 -5.27 -12.79
C VAL A 75 25.86 -4.81 -11.47
N LYS A 76 25.64 -3.50 -11.33
CA LYS A 76 25.05 -2.90 -10.12
C LYS A 76 23.61 -2.44 -10.41
N PRO A 77 22.64 -2.72 -9.51
CA PRO A 77 21.31 -2.13 -9.56
C PRO A 77 21.38 -0.60 -9.62
N ALA A 78 20.61 0.00 -10.52
CA ALA A 78 20.54 1.44 -10.74
C ALA A 78 19.08 1.93 -10.74
N PRO A 79 18.33 1.79 -9.62
CA PRO A 79 16.98 2.33 -9.51
C PRO A 79 16.99 3.86 -9.63
N THR A 80 16.01 4.43 -10.33
CA THR A 80 15.83 5.89 -10.35
C THR A 80 15.48 6.41 -8.95
N PRO A 81 15.81 7.67 -8.61
CA PRO A 81 15.38 8.27 -7.36
C PRO A 81 13.85 8.20 -7.17
N PRO A 82 13.34 8.10 -5.93
CA PRO A 82 11.91 8.15 -5.69
C PRO A 82 11.34 9.54 -5.99
N GLU A 83 10.13 9.63 -6.54
CA GLU A 83 9.46 10.93 -6.74
C GLU A 83 9.15 11.66 -5.42
N ARG A 84 8.86 10.87 -4.38
CA ARG A 84 8.43 11.34 -3.06
C ARG A 84 9.22 10.64 -1.95
N GLU A 85 9.40 11.34 -0.83
CA GLU A 85 9.91 10.74 0.39
C GLU A 85 8.75 10.11 1.16
N VAL A 86 8.79 8.79 1.33
CA VAL A 86 7.68 8.02 1.90
C VAL A 86 8.09 7.30 3.18
N TRP A 87 7.23 7.40 4.20
CA TRP A 87 7.26 6.57 5.40
C TRP A 87 6.11 5.57 5.33
N LEU A 88 6.41 4.28 5.43
CA LEU A 88 5.41 3.21 5.45
C LEU A 88 5.34 2.62 6.86
N LEU A 89 4.26 2.94 7.57
CA LEU A 89 4.16 2.72 9.01
C LEU A 89 3.12 1.65 9.34
N GLN A 90 3.40 0.82 10.34
CA GLN A 90 2.40 -0.07 10.95
C GLN A 90 2.49 -0.08 12.47
N ARG A 91 1.34 -0.29 13.12
CA ARG A 91 1.26 -0.44 14.57
C ARG A 91 1.87 -1.75 15.07
N SER A 92 1.65 -2.85 14.35
CA SER A 92 2.21 -4.14 14.75
C SER A 92 3.73 -4.12 14.71
N GLU A 93 4.36 -4.75 15.70
CA GLU A 93 5.81 -4.91 15.73
C GLU A 93 6.33 -5.75 14.55
N GLY A 94 7.63 -5.65 14.32
CA GLY A 94 8.34 -6.39 13.29
C GLY A 94 8.33 -5.73 11.92
N LYS A 95 8.94 -6.42 10.95
CA LYS A 95 9.21 -5.88 9.61
C LYS A 95 7.91 -5.70 8.79
N PRO A 96 7.62 -4.48 8.29
CA PRO A 96 6.53 -4.26 7.35
C PRO A 96 6.58 -5.20 6.15
N GLY A 97 5.40 -5.66 5.70
CA GLY A 97 5.27 -6.56 4.57
C GLY A 97 5.61 -8.03 4.83
N LYS A 98 5.82 -8.44 6.09
CA LYS A 98 6.05 -9.86 6.47
C LYS A 98 4.89 -10.79 6.07
N ARG A 99 3.66 -10.26 6.05
CA ARG A 99 2.43 -10.98 5.72
C ARG A 99 1.97 -10.83 4.26
N LEU A 100 2.76 -10.18 3.41
CA LEU A 100 2.47 -10.15 1.97
C LEU A 100 2.57 -11.57 1.38
N ASN A 101 2.08 -11.71 0.15
CA ASN A 101 2.11 -12.98 -0.57
C ASN A 101 3.53 -13.59 -0.58
N LYS A 102 3.61 -14.91 -0.38
CA LYS A 102 4.85 -15.66 -0.22
C LYS A 102 5.83 -15.49 -1.39
N THR A 103 5.34 -15.38 -2.63
CA THR A 103 6.19 -15.38 -3.83
C THR A 103 6.42 -14.00 -4.44
N SER A 104 5.53 -13.03 -4.19
CA SER A 104 5.67 -11.67 -4.72
C SER A 104 6.01 -10.62 -3.66
N GLY A 105 5.67 -10.85 -2.38
CA GLY A 105 5.84 -9.86 -1.32
C GLY A 105 7.28 -9.42 -1.09
N TRP A 106 8.27 -10.25 -1.46
CA TRP A 106 9.67 -9.87 -1.38
C TRP A 106 10.08 -8.86 -2.44
N VAL A 107 9.47 -8.90 -3.63
CA VAL A 107 9.74 -7.97 -4.74
C VAL A 107 9.34 -6.57 -4.30
N HIS A 108 8.11 -6.39 -3.82
CA HIS A 108 7.61 -5.10 -3.33
C HIS A 108 8.49 -4.51 -2.22
N ARG A 109 8.91 -5.33 -1.24
CA ARG A 109 9.84 -4.88 -0.20
C ARG A 109 11.21 -4.47 -0.74
N ALA A 110 11.73 -5.18 -1.74
CA ALA A 110 13.01 -4.87 -2.36
C ALA A 110 12.93 -3.57 -3.17
N THR A 111 11.88 -3.41 -3.98
CA THR A 111 11.61 -2.19 -4.76
C THR A 111 11.48 -0.97 -3.86
N LEU A 112 10.65 -1.03 -2.81
CA LEU A 112 10.50 0.08 -1.88
C LEU A 112 11.78 0.41 -1.09
N ALA A 113 12.57 -0.61 -0.73
CA ALA A 113 13.87 -0.38 -0.11
C ALA A 113 14.87 0.30 -1.08
N ALA A 114 14.88 -0.12 -2.34
CA ALA A 114 15.69 0.50 -3.40
C ALA A 114 15.28 1.98 -3.64
N LYS A 115 13.98 2.25 -3.55
CA LYS A 115 13.38 3.60 -3.55
C LYS A 115 13.48 4.33 -2.21
N ARG A 116 14.26 3.80 -1.25
CA ARG A 116 14.58 4.44 0.04
C ARG A 116 13.36 4.76 0.91
N VAL A 117 12.26 4.01 0.75
CA VAL A 117 11.07 4.15 1.60
C VAL A 117 11.41 3.74 3.03
N LYS A 118 11.05 4.59 3.99
CA LYS A 118 11.28 4.38 5.42
C LYS A 118 10.17 3.49 6.00
N MET A 119 10.43 2.19 6.05
CA MET A 119 9.50 1.20 6.56
C MET A 119 9.68 0.98 8.07
N GLN A 120 8.65 1.25 8.88
CA GLN A 120 8.70 1.14 10.34
C GLN A 120 7.49 0.37 10.90
N GLY A 121 7.76 -0.62 11.75
CA GLY A 121 6.75 -1.29 12.59
C GLY A 121 6.81 -0.82 14.05
N GLY A 122 5.84 -1.24 14.87
CA GLY A 122 5.79 -0.87 16.29
C GLY A 122 5.52 0.63 16.50
N VAL A 123 4.75 1.25 15.61
CA VAL A 123 4.46 2.69 15.66
C VAL A 123 3.18 2.95 16.43
N GLU A 124 3.23 3.85 17.41
CA GLU A 124 2.03 4.39 18.05
C GLU A 124 1.68 5.75 17.48
N TYR A 125 0.51 5.88 16.86
CA TYR A 125 0.04 7.15 16.29
C TYR A 125 -0.62 8.00 17.36
N GLN A 126 -0.08 9.18 17.60
CA GLN A 126 -0.59 10.09 18.63
C GLN A 126 -1.64 11.03 18.03
N ARG A 127 -1.19 11.91 17.13
CA ARG A 127 -2.02 12.98 16.56
C ARG A 127 -1.47 13.48 15.22
N ILE A 128 -2.30 14.21 14.48
CA ILE A 128 -1.94 14.87 13.22
C ILE A 128 -2.28 16.35 13.34
N ASP A 129 -1.33 17.23 13.00
CA ASP A 129 -1.49 18.69 13.00
C ASP A 129 -0.70 19.35 11.85
N ASP A 130 -0.59 20.68 11.88
CA ASP A 130 0.18 21.47 10.92
C ASP A 130 1.67 21.07 10.83
N ASN A 131 2.26 20.56 11.91
CA ASN A 131 3.64 20.09 11.94
C ASN A 131 3.81 18.68 11.34
N GLY A 132 2.72 17.94 11.12
CA GLY A 132 2.70 16.63 10.48
C GLY A 132 2.17 15.51 11.36
N LEU A 133 2.74 14.30 11.23
CA LEU A 133 2.31 13.11 11.95
C LEU A 133 3.16 12.90 13.20
N HIS A 134 2.54 12.93 14.37
CA HIS A 134 3.19 12.69 15.67
C HIS A 134 3.05 11.23 16.04
N VAL A 135 4.18 10.59 16.34
CA VAL A 135 4.25 9.16 16.67
C VAL A 135 5.15 8.90 17.87
N LEU A 136 4.95 7.76 18.52
CA LEU A 136 5.97 7.13 19.36
C LEU A 136 6.57 5.94 18.60
N ILE A 137 7.90 5.87 18.60
CA ILE A 137 8.66 4.72 18.09
C ILE A 137 9.61 4.31 19.20
N ASP A 138 9.48 3.06 19.66
CA ASP A 138 10.22 2.54 20.82
C ASP A 138 10.07 3.44 22.07
N GLY A 139 8.84 3.94 22.29
CA GLY A 139 8.51 4.86 23.39
C GLY A 139 9.08 6.28 23.24
N ARG A 140 9.77 6.60 22.15
CA ARG A 140 10.35 7.93 21.90
C ARG A 140 9.45 8.75 20.99
N PRO A 141 9.10 10.00 21.39
CA PRO A 141 8.31 10.88 20.54
C PRO A 141 9.10 11.33 19.32
N GLN A 142 8.43 11.29 18.18
CA GLN A 142 8.92 11.78 16.90
C GLN A 142 7.81 12.51 16.15
N THR A 143 8.18 13.59 15.46
CA THR A 143 7.30 14.29 14.54
C THR A 143 7.79 14.09 13.13
N LEU A 144 6.99 13.41 12.32
CA LEU A 144 7.23 13.27 10.89
C LEU A 144 6.66 14.51 10.21
N ALA A 145 7.54 15.45 9.86
CA ALA A 145 7.18 16.66 9.13
C ALA A 145 6.83 16.31 7.68
N VAL A 146 5.59 15.88 7.46
CA VAL A 146 5.05 15.44 6.18
C VAL A 146 4.04 16.43 5.63
N ASP A 147 3.94 16.45 4.31
CA ASP A 147 2.98 17.28 3.61
C ASP A 147 1.60 16.62 3.70
N HIS A 148 1.54 15.29 3.57
CA HIS A 148 0.31 14.50 3.70
C HIS A 148 0.50 13.20 4.49
N VAL A 149 -0.61 12.73 5.06
CA VAL A 149 -0.76 11.42 5.71
C VAL A 149 -1.83 10.64 4.96
N VAL A 150 -1.48 9.53 4.33
CA VAL A 150 -2.45 8.68 3.62
C VAL A 150 -2.86 7.51 4.51
N ILE A 151 -4.16 7.32 4.68
CA ILE A 151 -4.72 6.26 5.50
C ILE A 151 -4.89 5.01 4.64
N CYS A 152 -4.14 3.95 4.95
CA CYS A 152 -4.18 2.62 4.31
C CYS A 152 -4.50 1.53 5.35
N ALA A 153 -5.36 1.85 6.33
CA ALA A 153 -5.55 1.09 7.56
C ALA A 153 -6.59 -0.06 7.47
N GLY A 154 -6.78 -0.62 6.27
CA GLY A 154 -7.75 -1.68 6.01
C GLY A 154 -9.08 -1.18 5.46
N GLN A 155 -10.07 -2.06 5.44
CA GLN A 155 -11.36 -1.85 4.77
C GLN A 155 -12.50 -2.34 5.66
N THR A 156 -13.67 -1.74 5.50
CA THR A 156 -14.91 -2.17 6.15
C THR A 156 -15.89 -2.67 5.09
N PRO A 157 -16.71 -3.70 5.37
CA PRO A 157 -17.77 -4.10 4.47
C PRO A 157 -18.75 -2.96 4.23
N ASN A 158 -19.20 -2.78 2.99
CA ASN A 158 -20.32 -1.89 2.66
C ASN A 158 -21.55 -2.76 2.37
N ARG A 159 -22.55 -2.68 3.26
CA ARG A 159 -23.75 -3.53 3.25
C ARG A 159 -25.07 -2.75 3.22
N GLU A 160 -25.01 -1.42 3.09
CA GLU A 160 -26.18 -0.54 3.25
C GLU A 160 -27.39 -1.02 2.43
N LEU A 161 -27.20 -1.27 1.14
CA LEU A 161 -28.28 -1.76 0.27
C LEU A 161 -28.74 -3.18 0.63
N ALA A 162 -27.83 -4.08 0.97
CA ALA A 162 -28.16 -5.46 1.30
C ALA A 162 -29.02 -5.52 2.57
N ASP A 163 -28.67 -4.73 3.57
CA ASP A 163 -29.39 -4.65 4.84
C ASP A 163 -30.78 -4.00 4.64
N ALA A 164 -30.86 -2.93 3.84
CA ALA A 164 -32.15 -2.30 3.48
C ALA A 164 -33.10 -3.24 2.70
N LEU A 165 -32.58 -4.08 1.80
CA LEU A 165 -33.38 -5.06 1.06
C LEU A 165 -33.83 -6.23 1.96
N ALA A 166 -33.03 -6.61 2.94
CA ALA A 166 -33.38 -7.64 3.91
C ALA A 166 -34.56 -7.21 4.81
N GLU A 167 -34.64 -5.92 5.17
CA GLU A 167 -35.79 -5.35 5.89
C GLU A 167 -37.10 -5.46 5.09
N CYS A 168 -37.02 -5.44 3.76
CA CYS A 168 -38.15 -5.64 2.86
C CYS A 168 -38.51 -7.13 2.62
N ALA A 169 -37.87 -8.06 3.35
CA ALA A 169 -38.03 -9.51 3.19
C ALA A 169 -37.76 -10.02 1.76
N LEU A 170 -36.92 -9.30 0.99
CA LEU A 170 -36.47 -9.76 -0.31
C LEU A 170 -35.31 -10.75 -0.14
N PRO A 171 -35.22 -11.80 -0.98
CA PRO A 171 -34.06 -12.68 -0.97
C PRO A 171 -32.83 -11.91 -1.47
N VAL A 172 -31.80 -11.84 -0.62
CA VAL A 172 -30.53 -11.14 -0.89
C VAL A 172 -29.36 -12.09 -0.66
N HIS A 173 -28.40 -12.08 -1.57
CA HIS A 173 -27.11 -12.73 -1.39
C HIS A 173 -26.01 -11.68 -1.30
N VAL A 174 -25.10 -11.83 -0.33
CA VAL A 174 -23.95 -10.95 -0.13
C VAL A 174 -22.68 -11.73 -0.40
N ILE A 175 -21.79 -11.19 -1.22
CA ILE A 175 -20.52 -11.81 -1.62
C ILE A 175 -19.38 -10.79 -1.60
N GLY A 176 -18.14 -11.27 -1.52
CA GLY A 176 -16.94 -10.44 -1.64
C GLY A 176 -16.80 -9.42 -0.50
N GLY A 177 -16.47 -8.19 -0.85
CA GLY A 177 -16.13 -7.10 0.10
C GLY A 177 -17.28 -6.72 1.01
N ALA A 178 -18.49 -6.77 0.48
CA ALA A 178 -19.70 -6.53 1.23
C ALA A 178 -19.98 -7.62 2.28
N ASP A 179 -19.50 -8.85 2.07
CA ASP A 179 -19.64 -9.93 3.04
C ASP A 179 -18.57 -9.82 4.14
N VAL A 180 -17.30 -9.96 3.75
CA VAL A 180 -16.15 -9.87 4.67
C VAL A 180 -15.02 -9.12 3.99
N ALA A 181 -14.70 -7.91 4.49
CA ALA A 181 -13.59 -7.08 3.98
C ALA A 181 -12.22 -7.43 4.60
N ALA A 182 -12.20 -8.06 5.79
CA ALA A 182 -10.96 -8.43 6.45
C ALA A 182 -10.20 -9.49 5.64
N GLU A 183 -8.95 -9.19 5.27
CA GLU A 183 -8.10 -10.07 4.44
C GLU A 183 -8.77 -10.54 3.14
N LEU A 184 -9.74 -9.77 2.61
CA LEU A 184 -10.34 -10.09 1.33
C LEU A 184 -9.38 -9.76 0.21
N ASP A 185 -9.10 -10.76 -0.62
CA ASP A 185 -8.49 -10.56 -1.91
C ASP A 185 -9.49 -10.86 -3.03
N ALA A 186 -9.12 -10.46 -4.26
CA ALA A 186 -9.94 -10.72 -5.44
C ALA A 186 -10.24 -12.21 -5.62
N LYS A 187 -9.31 -13.10 -5.24
CA LYS A 187 -9.48 -14.55 -5.36
C LYS A 187 -10.67 -15.04 -4.53
N ARG A 188 -10.77 -14.62 -3.26
CA ARG A 188 -11.90 -15.02 -2.40
C ARG A 188 -13.23 -14.44 -2.91
N ALA A 189 -13.24 -13.19 -3.34
CA ALA A 189 -14.44 -12.57 -3.91
C ALA A 189 -14.95 -13.33 -5.16
N ILE A 190 -14.03 -13.69 -6.07
CA ILE A 190 -14.34 -14.44 -7.29
C ILE A 190 -14.82 -15.86 -6.95
N ASP A 191 -14.14 -16.56 -6.04
CA ASP A 191 -14.54 -17.93 -5.63
C ASP A 191 -15.93 -17.95 -5.01
N GLN A 192 -16.23 -16.99 -4.13
CA GLN A 192 -17.56 -16.88 -3.49
C GLN A 192 -18.65 -16.59 -4.53
N ALA A 193 -18.41 -15.65 -5.45
CA ALA A 193 -19.33 -15.34 -6.54
C ALA A 193 -19.60 -16.56 -7.42
N THR A 194 -18.54 -17.26 -7.82
CA THR A 194 -18.59 -18.42 -8.71
C THR A 194 -19.37 -19.56 -8.08
N ARG A 195 -19.13 -19.85 -6.78
CA ARG A 195 -19.86 -20.89 -6.06
C ARG A 195 -21.34 -20.58 -5.91
N LEU A 196 -21.68 -19.34 -5.55
CA LEU A 196 -23.07 -18.92 -5.42
C LEU A 196 -23.80 -19.06 -6.76
N ALA A 197 -23.20 -18.56 -7.85
CA ALA A 197 -23.78 -18.65 -9.19
C ALA A 197 -24.06 -20.09 -9.65
N ALA A 198 -23.27 -21.07 -9.21
CA ALA A 198 -23.50 -22.49 -9.54
C ALA A 198 -24.65 -23.15 -8.74
N THR A 199 -25.18 -22.47 -7.73
CA THR A 199 -26.28 -22.97 -6.87
C THR A 199 -27.63 -22.30 -7.14
N LEU A 200 -27.63 -21.19 -7.88
CA LEU A 200 -28.83 -20.45 -8.30
C LEU A 200 -29.40 -21.05 -9.59
#